data_AF-A0A9D4JR51-F1
#
_entry.id   AF-A0A9D4JR51-F1
#
_cell.length_a   1.000
_cell.length_b   1.000
_cell.length_c   1.000
_cell.angle_alpha   90.00
_cell.angle_beta   90.00
_cell.angle_gamma   90.00
#
_symmetry.space_group_name_H-M   'P 1'
#
loop_
_entity.id
_entity.type
_entity.pdbx_description
1 polymer ?
#
loop_
_entity_poly.entity_id
_entity_poly.type
_entity_poly.pdbx_seq_one_letter_code
_entity_poly.pdbx_strand_id
1 'polypeptide(L)'
;MNRGVGMLEGGKSQRHVARQPGVPQSVVARIWSRYQMHVYVIPRYKGGRRRATTQAQHRFIVVLDRHHRFMNAMALQNDLHNASGVRVST
;
A
#
# COMPACT_ATOMS: atom_id res chain seq x y z
N MET A 1 17.53 26.23 6.91
CA MET A 1 16.32 25.84 7.68
C MET A 1 15.18 26.83 7.43
N ASN A 2 13.98 26.36 7.10
CA ASN A 2 12.78 27.20 6.89
C ASN A 2 12.27 27.75 8.24
N ARG A 3 12.59 29.01 8.58
CA ARG A 3 12.16 29.66 9.85
C ARG A 3 10.65 29.56 10.13
N GLY A 4 9.81 29.49 9.10
CA GLY A 4 8.35 29.35 9.24
C GLY A 4 7.88 27.97 9.74
N VAL A 5 8.59 26.89 9.41
CA VAL A 5 8.20 25.53 9.83
C VAL A 5 8.41 25.36 11.34
N GLY A 6 9.54 25.82 11.88
CA GLY A 6 9.80 25.77 13.32
C GLY A 6 8.81 26.60 14.16
N MET A 7 8.26 27.68 13.61
CA MET A 7 7.21 28.45 14.28
C MET A 7 5.85 27.73 14.27
N LEU A 8 5.56 26.98 13.20
CA LEU A 8 4.34 26.16 13.13
C LEU A 8 4.44 24.95 14.07
N GLU A 9 5.61 24.32 14.18
CA GLU A 9 5.87 23.27 15.19
C GLU A 9 5.76 23.81 16.63
N GLY A 10 6.22 25.05 16.86
CA GLY A 10 6.06 25.76 18.14
C GLY A 10 4.64 26.28 18.42
N GLY A 11 3.63 25.90 17.63
CA GLY A 11 2.21 26.20 17.88
C GLY A 11 1.73 27.57 17.41
N LYS A 12 2.53 28.34 16.66
CA LYS A 12 2.07 29.62 16.11
C LYS A 12 1.09 29.41 14.95
N SER A 13 0.06 30.26 14.87
CA SER A 13 -0.93 30.16 13.80
C SER A 13 -0.35 30.51 12.43
N GLN A 14 -0.85 29.85 11.37
CA GLN A 14 -0.42 30.11 9.99
C GLN A 14 -0.54 31.58 9.59
N ARG A 15 -1.56 32.29 10.11
CA ARG A 15 -1.75 33.73 9.86
C ARG A 15 -0.63 34.57 10.48
N HIS A 16 -0.14 34.20 11.67
CA HIS A 16 1.00 34.88 12.31
C HIS A 16 2.28 34.63 11.50
N VAL A 17 2.50 33.38 11.09
CA VAL A 17 3.66 32.99 10.28
C VAL A 17 3.63 33.61 8.88
N ALA A 18 2.45 33.88 8.33
CA ALA A 18 2.25 34.56 7.05
C ALA A 18 2.57 36.07 7.10
N ARG A 19 2.23 36.74 8.21
CA ARG A 19 2.45 38.19 8.38
C ARG A 19 3.92 38.57 8.47
N GLN A 20 4.76 37.74 9.09
CA GLN A 20 6.18 38.04 9.27
C GLN A 20 6.96 38.22 7.95
N PRO A 21 6.83 37.32 6.96
CA PRO A 21 7.47 37.48 5.66
C PRO A 21 6.59 38.20 4.62
N GLY A 22 5.38 38.66 4.98
CA GLY A 22 4.44 39.28 4.03
C GLY A 22 3.92 38.31 2.97
N VAL A 23 3.90 37.01 3.27
CA VAL A 23 3.52 35.95 2.32
C VAL A 23 2.05 35.57 2.54
N PRO A 24 1.27 35.27 1.49
CA PRO A 24 -0.11 34.80 1.65
C PRO A 24 -0.21 33.54 2.52
N GLN A 25 -1.23 33.46 3.37
CA GLN A 25 -1.45 32.30 4.26
C GLN A 25 -1.54 30.98 3.47
N SER A 26 -2.09 30.99 2.25
CA SER A 26 -2.22 29.81 1.40
C SER A 26 -0.86 29.19 1.01
N VAL A 27 0.20 30.00 0.93
CA VAL A 27 1.56 29.52 0.67
C VAL A 27 2.12 28.86 1.91
N VAL A 28 1.90 29.44 3.10
CA VAL A 28 2.30 28.87 4.40
C VAL A 28 1.61 27.53 4.64
N ALA A 29 0.30 27.45 4.38
CA ALA A 29 -0.47 26.21 4.48
C ALA A 29 0.10 25.09 3.59
N ARG A 30 0.47 25.44 2.35
CA ARG A 30 1.02 24.47 1.38
C ARG A 30 2.41 23.97 1.75
N ILE A 31 3.25 24.84 2.33
CA ILE A 31 4.56 24.46 2.86
C ILE A 31 4.38 23.55 4.08
N TRP A 32 3.45 23.87 4.98
CA TRP A 32 3.13 23.06 6.14
C TRP A 32 2.61 21.67 5.77
N SER A 33 1.65 21.57 4.85
CA SER A 33 1.15 20.27 4.39
C SER A 33 2.24 19.40 3.77
N ARG A 34 3.14 19.97 2.96
CA ARG A 34 4.28 19.22 2.41
C ARG A 34 5.23 18.74 3.50
N TYR A 35 5.54 19.61 4.46
CA TYR A 35 6.36 19.24 5.60
C TYR A 35 5.75 18.07 6.39
N GLN A 36 4.46 18.16 6.71
CA GLN A 36 3.73 17.07 7.35
C GLN A 36 3.67 15.81 6.50
N MET A 37 3.59 15.89 5.17
CA MET A 37 3.64 14.70 4.32
C MET A 37 4.96 13.94 4.42
N HIS A 38 6.09 14.64 4.62
CA HIS A 38 7.38 13.99 4.81
C HIS A 38 7.59 13.47 6.24
N VAL A 39 7.00 14.14 7.25
CA VAL A 39 7.09 13.76 8.67
C VAL A 39 6.09 12.65 9.04
N TYR A 40 4.92 12.64 8.42
CA TYR A 40 3.82 11.69 8.62
C TYR A 40 3.59 10.83 7.38
N VAL A 41 4.66 10.28 6.81
CA VAL A 41 4.50 9.16 5.87
C VAL A 41 3.97 7.97 6.67
N ILE A 42 2.65 7.85 6.75
CA ILE A 42 2.03 6.59 7.12
C ILE A 42 2.52 5.59 6.07
N PRO A 43 3.21 4.50 6.45
CA PRO A 43 3.63 3.50 5.49
C PRO A 43 2.40 3.07 4.71
N ARG A 44 2.38 3.34 3.41
CA ARG A 44 1.36 2.72 2.56
C ARG A 44 1.55 1.22 2.76
N TYR A 45 0.54 0.53 3.27
CA TYR A 45 0.49 -0.93 3.15
C TYR A 45 0.80 -1.22 1.69
N LYS A 46 1.88 -1.96 1.43
CA LYS A 46 2.19 -2.45 0.08
C LYS A 46 1.14 -3.53 -0.26
N GLY A 47 -0.09 -3.10 -0.42
CA GLY A 47 -1.24 -3.92 -0.74
C GLY A 47 -1.31 -4.12 -2.23
N GLY A 48 -0.77 -5.25 -2.69
CA GLY A 48 -1.14 -5.81 -4.00
C GLY A 48 -2.44 -6.62 -3.88
N ARG A 49 -2.95 -7.09 -5.02
CA ARG A 49 -4.07 -8.04 -5.05
C ARG A 49 -3.75 -9.24 -4.15
N ARG A 50 -4.68 -9.59 -3.26
CA ARG A 50 -4.57 -10.82 -2.45
C ARG A 50 -4.40 -12.01 -3.38
N ARG A 51 -3.41 -12.86 -3.10
CA ARG A 51 -3.19 -14.08 -3.88
C ARG A 51 -4.42 -14.98 -3.74
N ALA A 52 -4.91 -15.48 -4.87
CA ALA A 52 -6.05 -16.39 -4.89
C ALA A 52 -5.71 -17.76 -4.28
N THR A 53 -4.43 -18.13 -4.30
CA THR A 53 -3.91 -19.39 -3.75
C THR A 53 -2.99 -19.13 -2.57
N THR A 54 -3.07 -19.98 -1.54
CA THR A 54 -2.10 -20.04 -0.45
C THR A 54 -0.77 -20.66 -0.94
N GLN A 55 0.30 -20.50 -0.16
CA GLN A 55 1.60 -21.09 -0.50
C GLN A 55 1.54 -22.63 -0.58
N ALA A 56 0.74 -23.27 0.26
CA ALA A 56 0.55 -24.73 0.25
C ALA A 56 -0.17 -25.19 -1.03
N GLN A 57 -1.24 -24.47 -1.42
CA GLN A 57 -1.97 -24.73 -2.66
C GLN A 57 -1.06 -24.53 -3.88
N HIS A 58 -0.23 -23.50 -3.90
CA HIS A 58 0.72 -23.28 -4.99
C HIS A 58 1.75 -24.40 -5.11
N ARG A 59 2.26 -24.92 -3.97
CA ARG A 59 3.16 -26.08 -3.96
C ARG A 59 2.47 -27.34 -4.51
N PHE A 60 1.22 -27.57 -4.11
CA PHE A 60 0.42 -28.67 -4.62
C PHE A 60 0.27 -28.60 -6.15
N ILE A 61 -0.09 -27.43 -6.68
CA ILE A 61 -0.20 -27.20 -8.13
C ILE A 61 1.11 -27.49 -8.85
N VAL A 62 2.25 -26.99 -8.36
CA VAL A 62 3.57 -27.20 -8.99
C VAL A 62 3.96 -28.68 -9.00
N VAL A 63 3.66 -29.42 -7.92
CA VAL A 63 3.92 -30.85 -7.88
C VAL A 63 3.03 -31.59 -8.88
N LEU A 64 1.74 -31.25 -8.91
CA LEU A 64 0.77 -31.94 -9.75
C LEU A 64 1.02 -31.68 -11.24
N ASP A 65 1.39 -30.45 -11.61
CA ASP A 65 1.80 -30.07 -12.97
C ASP A 65 3.07 -30.79 -13.44
N ARG A 66 4.03 -31.01 -12.53
CA ARG A 66 5.25 -31.79 -12.83
C ARG A 66 4.97 -33.26 -13.11
N HIS A 67 4.03 -33.87 -12.39
CA HIS A 67 3.67 -35.27 -12.57
C HIS A 67 2.70 -35.49 -13.74
N HIS A 68 1.80 -34.53 -13.99
CA HIS A 68 0.75 -34.64 -14.99
C HIS A 68 0.81 -33.49 -16.00
N ARG A 69 1.89 -33.43 -16.77
CA ARG A 69 2.20 -32.34 -17.73
C ARG A 69 1.12 -32.06 -18.78
N PHE A 70 0.24 -33.02 -19.05
CA PHE A 70 -0.86 -32.89 -20.03
C PHE A 70 -2.24 -32.68 -19.39
N MET A 71 -2.29 -32.48 -18.07
CA MET A 71 -3.54 -32.27 -17.36
C MET A 71 -4.17 -30.94 -17.74
N ASN A 72 -5.49 -30.95 -17.96
CA ASN A 72 -6.24 -29.74 -18.26
C ASN A 72 -6.49 -28.90 -16.98
N ALA A 73 -6.69 -27.59 -17.15
CA ALA A 73 -6.84 -26.66 -16.03
C ALA A 73 -8.07 -26.96 -15.15
N MET A 74 -9.14 -27.53 -15.72
CA MET A 74 -10.35 -27.91 -14.99
C MET A 74 -10.12 -29.11 -14.06
N ALA A 75 -9.39 -30.12 -14.54
CA ALA A 75 -8.99 -31.28 -13.75
C ALA A 75 -8.06 -30.86 -12.61
N LEU A 76 -7.10 -29.98 -12.88
CA LEU A 76 -6.24 -29.38 -11.86
C LEU A 76 -7.04 -28.59 -10.81
N GLN A 77 -8.04 -27.80 -11.25
CA GLN A 77 -8.92 -27.04 -10.35
C GLN A 77 -9.77 -27.97 -9.48
N ASN A 78 -10.30 -29.06 -10.05
CA ASN A 78 -11.08 -30.06 -9.32
C ASN A 78 -10.21 -30.80 -8.29
N ASP A 79 -8.99 -31.23 -8.67
CA ASP A 79 -8.06 -31.88 -7.75
C ASP A 79 -7.65 -30.94 -6.61
N LEU A 80 -7.38 -29.67 -6.92
CA LEU A 80 -7.10 -28.64 -5.92
C LEU A 80 -8.30 -28.40 -5.00
N HIS A 81 -9.51 -28.39 -5.54
CA HIS A 81 -10.74 -28.25 -4.76
C HIS A 81 -10.96 -29.46 -3.85
N ASN A 82 -10.77 -30.69 -4.35
CA ASN A 82 -10.88 -31.92 -3.57
C ASN A 82 -9.85 -31.97 -2.44
N ALA A 83 -8.62 -31.52 -2.69
CA ALA A 83 -7.53 -31.54 -1.70
C ALA A 83 -7.61 -30.42 -0.65
N SER A 84 -8.23 -29.27 -0.97
CA SER A 84 -8.19 -28.07 -0.11
C SER A 84 -9.54 -27.45 0.23
N GLY A 85 -10.65 -27.91 -0.36
CA GLY A 85 -12.00 -27.35 -0.20
C GLY A 85 -12.19 -25.98 -0.86
N VAL A 86 -11.16 -25.39 -1.49
CA VAL A 86 -11.21 -24.04 -2.04
C VAL A 86 -11.49 -24.09 -3.53
N ARG A 87 -12.48 -23.32 -4.00
CA ARG A 87 -12.79 -23.17 -5.42
C ARG A 87 -12.05 -21.96 -5.97
N VAL A 88 -11.01 -22.20 -6.77
CA VAL A 88 -10.20 -21.14 -7.38
C VAL A 88 -10.73 -20.90 -8.80
N SER A 89 -11.49 -19.84 -9.04
CA SER A 89 -11.87 -19.47 -10.41
C SER A 89 -10.63 -19.04 -11.20
N THR A 90 -10.43 -19.64 -12.37
CA THR A 90 -9.52 -19.15 -13.42
C THR A 90 -10.08 -17.89 -14.06
#